data_AF-A0A8J8PS93-F1
#
_entry.id   AF-A0A8J8PS93-F1
#
_cell.length_a   1.000
_cell.length_b   1.000
_cell.length_c   1.000
_cell.angle_alpha   90.00
_cell.angle_beta   90.00
_cell.angle_gamma   90.00
#
_symmetry.space_group_name_H-M   'P 1'
#
loop_
_entity.id
_entity.type
_entity.pdbx_description
1 polymer ?
#
loop_
_entity_poly.entity_id
_entity_poly.type
_entity_poly.pdbx_seq_one_letter_code
_entity_poly.pdbx_strand_id
1 'polypeptide(L)'
;MRYILFYMINQSLNVDEIKKDLRKRGVNVVDVRKGKYLEIDVLDDPTKVTSILGSPLFITDVEHMSGNFVEFFYDMRFWECHEFLEDKWRRSKDDTERKYLQALILICASMIKYLKNDIKTSDMLIDKALSLISDLPQELLPFLYIRFCLNT
;
A
#
# COMPACT_ATOMS: atom_id res chain seq x y z
N MET A 1 9.51 -14.64 -5.28
CA MET A 1 9.03 -14.25 -3.96
C MET A 1 9.27 -12.77 -3.76
N ARG A 2 8.25 -12.04 -3.32
CA ARG A 2 8.29 -10.58 -3.13
C ARG A 2 8.20 -10.27 -1.64
N TYR A 3 9.05 -9.38 -1.17
CA TYR A 3 9.08 -8.96 0.23
C TYR A 3 9.06 -7.45 0.37
N ILE A 4 8.52 -6.98 1.49
CA ILE A 4 8.65 -5.59 1.92
C ILE A 4 9.30 -5.56 3.28
N LEU A 5 10.41 -4.83 3.38
CA LEU A 5 11.14 -4.63 4.62
C LEU A 5 10.85 -3.22 5.15
N PHE A 6 10.53 -3.11 6.43
CA PHE A 6 10.13 -1.85 7.06
C PHE A 6 11.21 -1.37 8.02
N TYR A 7 11.69 -0.15 7.84
CA TYR A 7 12.72 0.47 8.69
C TYR A 7 12.20 1.76 9.33
N MET A 8 12.80 2.13 10.46
CA MET A 8 12.62 3.47 11.05
C MET A 8 13.05 4.54 10.06
N ILE A 9 12.26 5.61 9.96
CA ILE A 9 12.61 6.77 9.14
C ILE A 9 13.66 7.60 9.86
N ASN A 10 14.74 7.92 9.15
CA ASN A 10 15.62 9.03 9.48
C ASN A 10 15.34 10.21 8.53
N GLN A 11 15.21 11.42 9.08
CA GLN A 11 14.78 12.62 8.35
C GLN A 11 15.68 12.94 7.15
N SER A 12 16.98 12.59 7.21
CA SER A 12 17.95 12.82 6.15
C SER A 12 17.91 11.82 4.98
N LEU A 13 17.07 10.78 5.04
CA LEU A 13 17.09 9.72 4.02
C LEU A 13 16.44 10.16 2.71
N ASN A 14 17.21 10.03 1.63
CA ASN A 14 16.77 10.17 0.24
C ASN A 14 16.39 8.80 -0.35
N VAL A 15 15.12 8.62 -0.66
CA VAL A 15 14.52 7.39 -1.19
C VAL A 15 15.16 6.95 -2.51
N ASP A 16 15.44 7.89 -3.42
CA ASP A 16 16.00 7.59 -4.73
C ASP A 16 17.46 7.14 -4.65
N GLU A 17 18.22 7.70 -3.71
CA GLU A 17 19.59 7.29 -3.44
C GLU A 17 19.65 5.86 -2.87
N ILE A 18 18.78 5.54 -1.90
CA ILE A 18 18.68 4.18 -1.35
C ILE A 18 18.34 3.19 -2.46
N LYS A 19 17.32 3.50 -3.27
CA LYS A 19 16.89 2.63 -4.39
C LYS A 19 18.04 2.40 -5.38
N LYS A 20 18.82 3.44 -5.71
CA LYS A 20 19.97 3.35 -6.60
C LYS A 20 21.12 2.55 -5.99
N ASP A 21 21.46 2.77 -4.72
CA ASP A 21 22.55 2.06 -4.04
C ASP A 21 22.27 0.56 -3.90
N LEU A 22 21.06 0.20 -3.47
CA LEU A 22 20.64 -1.21 -3.37
C LEU A 22 20.71 -1.92 -4.74
N ARG A 23 20.22 -1.27 -5.81
CA ARG A 23 20.30 -1.83 -7.17
C ARG A 23 21.75 -1.96 -7.65
N LYS A 24 22.62 -0.99 -7.34
CA LYS A 24 24.06 -1.06 -7.66
C LYS A 24 24.75 -2.24 -6.96
N ARG A 25 24.27 -2.63 -5.79
CA ARG A 25 24.73 -3.79 -5.01
C ARG A 25 24.07 -5.11 -5.42
N GLY A 26 23.28 -5.12 -6.50
CA GLY A 26 22.70 -6.32 -7.08
C GLY A 26 21.38 -6.78 -6.46
N VAL A 27 20.70 -5.92 -5.68
CA VAL A 27 19.36 -6.21 -5.15
C VAL A 27 18.29 -5.86 -6.19
N ASN A 28 17.36 -6.78 -6.44
CA ASN A 28 16.21 -6.52 -7.32
C ASN A 28 15.10 -5.72 -6.60
N VAL A 29 15.32 -4.40 -6.44
CA VAL A 29 14.38 -3.48 -5.80
C VAL A 29 13.28 -3.06 -6.78
N VAL A 30 12.02 -3.37 -6.44
CA VAL A 30 10.82 -2.88 -7.14
C VAL A 30 10.63 -1.40 -6.83
N ASP A 31 10.57 -1.07 -5.55
CA ASP A 31 10.26 0.26 -5.09
C ASP A 31 10.82 0.59 -3.71
N VAL A 32 10.94 1.88 -3.43
CA VAL A 32 11.25 2.38 -2.09
C VAL A 32 10.25 3.47 -1.78
N ARG A 33 9.61 3.40 -0.61
CA ARG A 33 8.56 4.34 -0.20
C ARG A 33 8.88 4.90 1.18
N LYS A 34 8.49 6.15 1.42
CA LYS A 34 8.68 6.85 2.69
C LYS A 34 7.32 7.36 3.16
N GLY A 35 6.80 6.77 4.24
CA GLY A 35 5.54 7.13 4.86
C GLY A 35 5.70 7.25 6.37
N LYS A 36 5.04 6.38 7.13
CA LYS A 36 5.38 6.12 8.55
C LYS A 36 6.70 5.36 8.69
N TYR A 37 6.96 4.46 7.76
CA TYR A 37 8.19 3.67 7.66
C TYR A 37 8.94 4.00 6.37
N LEU A 38 10.23 3.64 6.34
CA LEU A 38 10.93 3.42 5.09
C LEU A 38 10.63 1.98 4.63
N GLU A 39 9.92 1.85 3.52
CA GLU A 39 9.56 0.56 2.95
C GLU A 39 10.50 0.22 1.79
N ILE A 40 11.15 -0.94 1.86
CA ILE A 40 11.99 -1.48 0.78
C ILE A 40 11.26 -2.68 0.15
N ASP A 41 10.76 -2.50 -1.06
CA ASP A 41 9.98 -3.50 -1.80
C ASP A 41 10.87 -4.21 -2.81
N VAL A 42 11.04 -5.52 -2.66
CA VAL A 42 12.01 -6.32 -3.42
C VAL A 42 11.39 -7.57 -4.01
N LEU A 43 11.84 -7.92 -5.21
CA LEU A 43 11.64 -9.22 -5.84
C LEU A 43 12.94 -10.02 -5.73
N ASP A 44 13.37 -10.26 -4.50
CA ASP A 44 14.65 -10.87 -4.16
C ASP A 44 14.61 -11.50 -2.76
N ASP A 45 15.69 -12.17 -2.36
CA ASP A 45 15.90 -12.60 -0.99
C ASP A 45 16.06 -11.38 -0.05
N PRO A 46 15.23 -11.25 1.00
CA PRO A 46 15.28 -10.10 1.91
C PRO A 46 16.61 -10.01 2.66
N THR A 47 17.33 -11.13 2.84
CA THR A 47 18.63 -11.14 3.53
C THR A 47 19.66 -10.24 2.85
N LYS A 48 19.58 -10.08 1.51
CA LYS A 48 20.45 -9.16 0.75
C LYS A 48 20.24 -7.69 1.14
N VAL A 49 19.02 -7.30 1.47
CA VAL A 49 18.75 -5.94 1.95
C VAL A 49 19.26 -5.80 3.38
N THR A 50 19.01 -6.80 4.23
CA THR A 50 19.42 -6.74 5.64
C THR A 50 20.95 -6.75 5.84
N SER A 51 21.70 -7.35 4.93
CA SER A 51 23.17 -7.31 4.97
C SER A 51 23.74 -5.93 4.62
N ILE A 52 22.96 -5.08 3.95
CA ILE A 52 23.33 -3.72 3.55
C ILE A 52 22.81 -2.68 4.55
N LEU A 53 21.53 -2.79 4.93
CA LEU A 53 20.83 -1.78 5.74
C LEU A 53 20.67 -2.17 7.21
N GLY A 54 21.09 -3.38 7.60
CA GLY A 54 20.89 -3.92 8.94
C GLY A 54 19.50 -4.51 9.14
N SER A 55 19.13 -4.72 10.41
CA SER A 55 17.85 -5.34 10.76
C SER A 55 16.66 -4.39 10.53
N PRO A 56 15.62 -4.83 9.81
CA PRO A 56 14.36 -4.10 9.72
C PRO A 56 13.58 -4.22 11.03
N LEU A 57 12.58 -3.36 11.21
CA LEU A 57 11.58 -3.48 12.26
C LEU A 57 10.75 -4.76 12.10
N PHE A 58 10.33 -5.03 10.86
CA PHE A 58 9.62 -6.25 10.46
C PHE A 58 9.72 -6.44 8.95
N ILE A 59 9.39 -7.64 8.48
CA ILE A 59 9.38 -8.03 7.07
C ILE A 59 8.02 -8.63 6.76
N THR A 60 7.41 -8.21 5.66
CA THR A 60 6.21 -8.84 5.12
C THR A 60 6.58 -9.68 3.91
N ASP A 61 6.15 -10.94 3.90
CA ASP A 61 6.00 -11.75 2.70
C ASP A 61 4.70 -11.36 1.99
N VAL A 62 4.80 -10.82 0.78
CA VAL A 62 3.65 -10.35 0.02
C VAL A 62 2.69 -11.50 -0.32
N GLU A 63 3.22 -12.72 -0.54
CA GLU A 63 2.40 -13.88 -0.92
C GLU A 63 1.60 -14.43 0.27
N HIS A 64 2.09 -14.20 1.50
CA HIS A 64 1.50 -14.68 2.75
C HIS A 64 1.16 -13.54 3.70
N MET A 65 0.75 -12.40 3.14
CA MET A 65 0.42 -11.21 3.90
C MET A 65 -0.73 -11.49 4.89
N SER A 66 -0.50 -11.17 6.17
CA SER A 66 -1.49 -11.30 7.23
C SER A 66 -1.80 -9.93 7.83
N GLY A 67 -3.08 -9.67 8.05
CA GLY A 67 -3.59 -8.42 8.59
C GLY A 67 -4.91 -8.03 7.94
N ASN A 68 -5.45 -6.90 8.36
CA ASN A 68 -6.71 -6.36 7.83
C ASN A 68 -6.56 -4.91 7.35
N PHE A 69 -7.62 -4.41 6.72
CA PHE A 69 -7.67 -3.05 6.20
C PHE A 69 -7.37 -1.98 7.26
N VAL A 70 -7.95 -2.09 8.46
CA VAL A 70 -7.80 -1.09 9.52
C VAL A 70 -6.34 -1.02 9.94
N GLU A 71 -5.71 -2.18 10.17
CA GLU A 71 -4.30 -2.27 10.52
C GLU A 71 -3.41 -1.64 9.45
N PHE A 72 -3.56 -2.03 8.18
CA PHE A 72 -2.69 -1.51 7.13
C PHE A 72 -2.92 -0.02 6.86
N PHE A 73 -4.18 0.41 6.78
CA PHE A 73 -4.51 1.78 6.40
C PHE A 73 -4.06 2.79 7.46
N TYR A 74 -4.37 2.54 8.73
CA TYR A 74 -3.98 3.46 9.82
C TYR A 74 -2.49 3.40 10.13
N ASP A 75 -1.81 2.31 9.81
CA ASP A 75 -0.35 2.22 9.91
C ASP A 75 0.39 2.81 8.71
N MET A 76 -0.33 3.46 7.79
CA MET A 76 0.16 4.04 6.53
C MET A 76 0.82 3.01 5.59
N ARG A 77 0.52 1.72 5.77
CA ARG A 77 0.95 0.60 4.93
C ARG A 77 0.05 0.51 3.70
N PHE A 78 -0.06 1.62 2.96
CA PHE A 78 -1.06 1.80 1.91
C PHE A 78 -0.89 0.82 0.74
N TRP A 79 0.33 0.36 0.47
CA TRP A 79 0.56 -0.63 -0.58
C TRP A 79 -0.02 -2.00 -0.18
N GLU A 80 0.19 -2.43 1.07
CA GLU A 80 -0.38 -3.69 1.58
C GLU A 80 -1.91 -3.60 1.67
N CYS A 81 -2.42 -2.45 2.12
CA CYS A 81 -3.85 -2.16 2.08
C CYS A 81 -4.43 -2.23 0.67
N HIS A 82 -3.72 -1.69 -0.33
CA HIS A 82 -4.11 -1.77 -1.74
C HIS A 82 -4.22 -3.22 -2.22
N GLU A 83 -3.18 -4.03 -2.02
CA GLU A 83 -3.19 -5.44 -2.45
C GLU A 83 -4.31 -6.23 -1.78
N PHE A 84 -4.51 -6.03 -0.47
CA PHE A 84 -5.59 -6.66 0.29
C PHE A 84 -6.97 -6.32 -0.28
N LEU A 85 -7.20 -5.04 -0.59
CA LEU A 85 -8.45 -4.58 -1.19
C LEU A 85 -8.62 -5.11 -2.62
N GLU A 86 -7.54 -5.18 -3.40
CA GLU A 86 -7.59 -5.67 -4.78
C GLU A 86 -7.94 -7.17 -4.84
N ASP A 87 -7.39 -8.00 -3.95
CA ASP A 87 -7.80 -9.40 -3.84
C ASP A 87 -9.30 -9.56 -3.53
N LYS A 88 -9.82 -8.80 -2.55
CA LYS A 88 -11.26 -8.77 -2.25
C LYS A 88 -12.08 -8.28 -3.44
N TRP A 89 -11.63 -7.24 -4.13
CA TRP A 89 -12.29 -6.70 -5.31
C TRP A 89 -12.36 -7.73 -6.44
N ARG A 90 -11.29 -8.49 -6.69
CA ARG A 90 -11.30 -9.56 -7.72
C ARG A 90 -12.30 -10.67 -7.39
N ARG A 91 -12.54 -10.95 -6.11
CA ARG A 91 -13.46 -12.01 -5.64
C ARG A 91 -14.91 -11.54 -5.51
N SER A 92 -15.15 -10.25 -5.34
CA SER A 92 -16.51 -9.69 -5.18
C SER A 92 -17.33 -9.85 -6.46
N LYS A 93 -18.57 -10.30 -6.30
CA LYS A 93 -19.57 -10.51 -7.36
C LYS A 93 -20.67 -9.44 -7.37
N ASP A 94 -20.70 -8.56 -6.36
CA ASP A 94 -21.71 -7.53 -6.20
C ASP A 94 -21.16 -6.19 -6.73
N ASP A 95 -21.84 -5.59 -7.71
CA ASP A 95 -21.33 -4.38 -8.38
C ASP A 95 -21.20 -3.18 -7.44
N THR A 96 -22.08 -3.08 -6.44
CA THR A 96 -22.02 -2.00 -5.43
C THR A 96 -20.79 -2.17 -4.53
N GLU A 97 -20.55 -3.37 -4.03
CA GLU A 97 -19.34 -3.72 -3.27
C GLU A 97 -18.07 -3.53 -4.11
N ARG A 98 -18.06 -3.98 -5.37
CA ARG A 98 -16.94 -3.78 -6.30
C ARG A 98 -16.62 -2.30 -6.50
N LYS A 99 -17.63 -1.45 -6.69
CA LYS A 99 -17.43 0.01 -6.80
C LYS A 99 -16.86 0.61 -5.51
N TYR A 100 -17.38 0.20 -4.35
CA TYR A 100 -16.88 0.64 -3.06
C TYR A 100 -15.41 0.25 -2.83
N LEU A 101 -15.07 -1.02 -3.06
CA LEU A 101 -13.69 -1.52 -2.97
C LEU A 101 -12.76 -0.80 -3.95
N GLN A 102 -13.21 -0.56 -5.19
CA GLN A 102 -12.46 0.22 -6.18
C GLN A 102 -12.16 1.63 -5.70
N ALA A 103 -13.10 2.29 -5.02
CA ALA A 103 -12.86 3.60 -4.44
C ALA A 103 -11.79 3.55 -3.34
N LEU A 104 -11.84 2.56 -2.43
CA LEU A 104 -10.82 2.37 -1.39
C LEU A 104 -9.43 2.08 -1.97
N ILE A 105 -9.35 1.29 -3.04
CA ILE A 105 -8.11 1.00 -3.79
C ILE A 105 -7.52 2.30 -4.35
N LEU A 106 -8.35 3.15 -4.96
CA LEU A 106 -7.92 4.44 -5.50
C LEU A 106 -7.45 5.41 -4.40
N ILE A 107 -8.09 5.40 -3.23
CA ILE A 107 -7.62 6.16 -2.06
C ILE A 107 -6.22 5.67 -1.65
N CYS A 108 -6.00 4.36 -1.52
CA CYS A 108 -4.68 3.82 -1.19
C CYS A 108 -3.62 4.22 -2.22
N ALA A 109 -3.93 4.10 -3.51
CA ALA A 109 -3.03 4.51 -4.59
C ALA A 109 -2.74 6.02 -4.56
N SER A 110 -3.75 6.84 -4.28
CA SER A 110 -3.61 8.29 -4.10
C SER A 110 -2.65 8.62 -2.95
N MET A 111 -2.77 7.94 -1.80
CA MET A 111 -1.89 8.15 -0.65
C MET A 111 -0.44 7.76 -0.96
N ILE A 112 -0.22 6.66 -1.69
CA ILE A 112 1.14 6.28 -2.15
C ILE A 112 1.74 7.37 -3.05
N LYS A 113 0.93 7.97 -3.94
CA LYS A 113 1.38 9.06 -4.82
C LYS A 113 1.67 10.34 -4.05
N TYR A 114 0.83 10.68 -3.08
CA TYR A 114 1.04 11.81 -2.19
C TYR A 114 2.39 11.69 -1.45
N LEU A 115 2.67 10.52 -0.86
CA LEU A 115 3.93 10.25 -0.15
C LEU A 115 5.17 10.32 -1.05
N LYS A 116 5.00 10.18 -2.38
CA LYS A 116 6.05 10.35 -3.38
C LYS A 116 6.15 11.77 -3.93
N ASN A 117 5.42 12.72 -3.35
CA ASN A 117 5.32 14.10 -3.82
C ASN A 117 4.76 14.23 -5.26
N ASP A 118 4.05 13.22 -5.75
CA ASP A 118 3.34 13.22 -7.04
C ASP A 118 1.92 13.72 -6.83
N ILE A 119 1.80 14.97 -6.40
CA ILE A 119 0.55 15.58 -5.92
C ILE A 119 -0.52 15.58 -7.01
N LYS A 120 -0.15 15.95 -8.24
CA LYS A 120 -1.09 15.98 -9.36
C LYS A 120 -1.75 14.61 -9.63
N THR A 121 -0.97 13.53 -9.56
CA THR A 121 -1.52 12.18 -9.75
C THR A 121 -2.33 11.75 -8.55
N SER A 122 -1.90 12.12 -7.34
CA SER A 122 -2.65 11.89 -6.10
C SER A 122 -4.05 12.52 -6.15
N ASP A 123 -4.15 13.79 -6.53
CA ASP A 123 -5.42 14.53 -6.64
C ASP A 123 -6.34 13.88 -7.70
N MET A 124 -5.80 13.55 -8.88
CA MET A 124 -6.59 12.86 -9.90
C MET A 124 -7.16 11.52 -9.41
N LEU A 125 -6.41 10.77 -8.59
CA LEU A 125 -6.86 9.49 -8.04
C LEU A 125 -7.91 9.69 -6.94
N ILE A 126 -7.76 10.73 -6.10
CA ILE A 126 -8.74 11.03 -5.05
C ILE A 126 -10.06 11.50 -5.66
N ASP A 127 -10.03 12.34 -6.71
CA ASP A 127 -11.24 12.79 -7.42
C ASP A 127 -12.02 11.62 -8.03
N LYS A 128 -11.31 10.65 -8.61
CA LYS A 128 -11.92 9.42 -9.14
C LYS A 128 -12.55 8.58 -8.03
N ALA A 129 -11.87 8.46 -6.87
CA ALA A 129 -12.43 7.75 -5.73
C ALA A 129 -13.70 8.44 -5.21
N LEU A 130 -13.69 9.77 -5.11
CA LEU A 130 -14.83 10.57 -4.68
C LEU A 130 -16.01 10.43 -5.65
N SER A 131 -15.76 10.41 -6.96
CA SER A 131 -16.80 10.16 -7.97
C SER A 131 -17.46 8.80 -7.75
N LEU A 132 -16.67 7.74 -7.54
CA LEU A 132 -17.21 6.40 -7.29
C LEU A 132 -18.04 6.34 -5.99
N ILE A 133 -17.59 7.01 -4.93
CA ILE A 133 -18.32 7.08 -3.65
C ILE A 133 -19.62 7.87 -3.81
N SER A 134 -19.60 8.95 -4.61
CA SER A 134 -20.78 9.79 -4.85
C SER A 134 -21.87 9.08 -5.64
N ASP A 135 -21.47 8.17 -6.54
CA ASP A 135 -22.38 7.33 -7.32
C ASP A 135 -23.02 6.18 -6.51
N LEU A 136 -22.50 5.90 -5.30
CA LEU A 136 -23.08 4.89 -4.42
C LEU A 136 -24.28 5.46 -3.66
N PRO A 137 -25.29 4.62 -3.35
CA PRO A 137 -26.37 5.05 -2.46
C PRO A 137 -25.80 5.44 -1.09
N GLN A 138 -25.86 6.73 -0.75
CA GLN A 138 -25.20 7.28 0.44
C GLN A 138 -25.64 6.59 1.73
N GLU A 139 -26.92 6.21 1.81
CA GLU A 139 -27.51 5.48 2.94
C GLU A 139 -26.89 4.09 3.16
N LEU A 140 -26.29 3.50 2.12
CA LEU A 140 -25.65 2.19 2.18
C LEU A 140 -24.18 2.24 2.59
N LEU A 141 -23.52 3.40 2.56
CA LEU A 141 -22.10 3.52 2.87
C LEU A 141 -21.73 2.99 4.28
N PRO A 142 -22.50 3.30 5.35
CA PRO A 142 -22.21 2.73 6.67
C PRO A 142 -22.32 1.20 6.68
N PHE A 143 -23.29 0.64 5.95
CA PHE A 143 -23.48 -0.81 5.87
C PHE A 143 -22.40 -1.50 5.05
N LEU A 144 -21.92 -0.86 3.97
CA LEU A 144 -20.79 -1.35 3.18
C LEU A 144 -19.52 -1.37 4.03
N TYR A 145 -19.28 -0.33 4.82
CA TYR A 145 -18.15 -0.29 5.76
C TYR A 145 -18.25 -1.40 6.82
N ILE A 146 -19.40 -1.53 7.50
CA ILE A 146 -19.60 -2.56 8.52
C ILE A 146 -19.43 -3.96 7.92
N ARG A 147 -20.09 -4.24 6.79
CA ARG A 147 -20.00 -5.52 6.10
C ARG A 147 -18.56 -5.82 5.69
N PHE A 148 -17.82 -4.83 5.23
CA PHE A 148 -16.43 -4.99 4.87
C PHE A 148 -15.58 -5.35 6.10
N CYS A 149 -15.69 -4.60 7.20
CA CYS A 149 -14.95 -4.85 8.44
C CYS A 149 -15.30 -6.18 9.12
N LEU A 150 -16.53 -6.68 8.96
CA LEU A 150 -16.93 -7.99 9.51
C LEU A 150 -16.45 -9.18 8.67
N ASN A 151 -16.07 -8.94 7.41
CA ASN A 151 -15.60 -9.98 6.48
C ASN A 151 -14.09 -9.89 6.23
N THR A 152 -13.34 -9.15 7.04
CA THR A 152 -11.87 -9.05 7.04
C THR A 152 -11.30 -9.81 8.22
#